data_AF-A0A098E7C1-F1
#
_entry.id   AF-A0A098E7C1-F1
#
_cell.length_a   1.000
_cell.length_b   1.000
_cell.length_c   1.000
_cell.angle_alpha   90.00
_cell.angle_beta   90.00
_cell.angle_gamma   90.00
#
_symmetry.space_group_name_H-M   'P 1'
#
loop_
_entity.id
_entity.type
_entity.pdbx_description
1 polymer ?
#
loop_
_entity_poly.entity_id
_entity_poly.type
_entity_poly.pdbx_seq_one_letter_code
_entity_poly.pdbx_strand_id
1 'polypeptide(L)'
;MDTTLNDLNADSATTIVRNYFKKVMGEKKLYDQDWIDWLDFKVIHVKSTPSHDYEIICEMKESPLSNKKEKYKVLVGKDGIISFVEREEK
;
A
#
# COMPACT_ATOMS: atom_id res chain seq x y z
N MET A 1 -32.21 3.46 9.85
CA MET A 1 -31.93 2.96 8.50
C MET A 1 -30.42 3.04 8.32
N ASP A 2 -29.81 1.88 8.13
CA ASP A 2 -28.38 1.59 8.06
C ASP A 2 -27.55 2.60 7.25
N THR A 3 -26.52 3.14 7.90
CA THR A 3 -25.36 3.77 7.26
C THR A 3 -24.31 2.71 6.98
N THR A 4 -24.41 1.96 5.88
CA THR A 4 -23.32 1.07 5.47
C THR A 4 -23.30 0.81 3.97
N LEU A 5 -22.48 1.59 3.26
CA LEU A 5 -21.57 1.12 2.23
C LEU A 5 -20.65 2.29 1.91
N ASN A 6 -19.57 2.42 2.68
CA ASN A 6 -18.38 3.12 2.20
C ASN A 6 -17.86 2.26 1.05
N ASP A 7 -18.29 2.54 -0.18
CA ASP A 7 -17.63 1.97 -1.36
C ASP A 7 -16.18 2.43 -1.32
N LEU A 8 -15.28 1.52 -0.97
CA LEU A 8 -13.85 1.76 -1.04
C LEU A 8 -13.53 2.17 -2.48
N ASN A 9 -12.87 3.32 -2.66
CA ASN A 9 -12.40 3.78 -3.97
C ASN A 9 -10.88 3.56 -4.09
N ALA A 10 -10.35 3.70 -5.32
CA ALA A 10 -8.94 3.45 -5.62
C ALA A 10 -7.97 4.31 -4.76
N ASP A 11 -8.33 5.56 -4.47
CA ASP A 11 -7.53 6.47 -3.66
C ASP A 11 -7.49 6.04 -2.19
N SER A 12 -8.64 5.59 -1.67
CA SER A 12 -8.76 5.05 -0.31
C SER A 12 -7.98 3.75 -0.18
N ALA A 13 -8.08 2.85 -1.15
CA ALA A 13 -7.32 1.61 -1.21
C ALA A 13 -5.80 1.88 -1.25
N THR A 14 -5.37 2.84 -2.06
CA THR A 14 -3.96 3.29 -2.12
C THR A 14 -3.47 3.83 -0.78
N THR A 15 -4.30 4.64 -0.11
CA THR A 15 -4.00 5.20 1.22
C THR A 15 -3.86 4.11 2.27
N ILE A 16 -4.73 3.09 2.23
CA ILE A 16 -4.66 1.92 3.11
C ILE A 16 -3.33 1.18 2.91
N VAL A 17 -2.93 0.92 1.67
CA VAL A 17 -1.66 0.24 1.37
C VAL A 17 -0.47 1.06 1.84
N ARG A 18 -0.45 2.38 1.59
CA ARG A 18 0.62 3.26 2.09
C ARG A 18 0.73 3.21 3.61
N ASN A 19 -0.40 3.31 4.31
CA ASN A 19 -0.44 3.26 5.77
C ASN A 19 0.00 1.91 6.33
N TYR A 20 -0.35 0.81 5.65
CA TYR A 20 0.13 -0.52 6.00
C TYR A 20 1.66 -0.59 5.95
N PHE A 21 2.28 -0.18 4.84
CA PHE A 21 3.74 -0.20 4.73
C PHE A 21 4.43 0.79 5.66
N LYS A 22 3.82 1.94 5.93
CA LYS A 22 4.30 2.87 6.97
C LYS A 22 4.38 2.18 8.34
N LYS A 23 3.41 1.34 8.69
CA LYS A 23 3.43 0.56 9.95
C LYS A 23 4.43 -0.58 9.91
N VAL A 24 4.47 -1.36 8.82
CA VAL A 24 5.38 -2.52 8.66
C VAL A 24 6.85 -2.10 8.68
N MET A 25 7.19 -1.00 7.99
CA MET A 25 8.56 -0.47 7.94
C MET A 25 8.92 0.33 9.20
N GLY A 26 7.96 0.56 10.08
CA GLY A 26 8.09 1.34 11.31
C GLY A 26 7.73 2.81 11.12
N GLU A 27 6.97 3.35 12.07
CA GLU A 27 6.56 4.76 12.13
C GLU A 27 7.69 5.69 12.60
N LYS A 28 8.89 5.51 12.04
CA LYS A 28 10.02 6.38 12.33
C LYS A 28 9.88 7.67 11.53
N LYS A 29 10.32 8.77 12.13
CA LYS A 29 10.53 10.04 11.44
C LYS A 29 12.01 10.32 11.40
N LEU A 30 12.50 10.75 10.23
CA LEU A 30 13.86 11.28 10.05
C LEU A 30 13.71 12.70 9.52
N TYR A 31 14.30 13.67 10.22
CA TYR A 31 14.26 15.09 9.82
C TYR A 31 12.84 15.58 9.50
N ASP A 32 11.88 15.28 10.38
CA ASP A 32 10.45 15.63 10.24
C ASP A 32 9.71 15.01 9.05
N GLN A 33 10.37 14.16 8.27
CA GLN A 33 9.79 13.42 7.16
C GLN A 33 9.50 11.96 7.56
N ASP A 34 8.37 11.41 7.11
CA ASP A 34 7.99 10.04 7.42
C ASP A 34 8.96 9.06 6.73
N TRP A 35 9.34 7.98 7.43
CA TRP A 35 10.26 6.97 6.89
C TRP A 35 9.81 6.40 5.55
N ILE A 36 8.50 6.23 5.35
CA ILE A 36 7.93 5.72 4.09
C ILE A 36 8.24 6.62 2.88
N ASP A 37 8.43 7.93 3.10
CA ASP A 37 8.76 8.86 2.03
C ASP A 37 10.23 8.73 1.63
N TRP A 38 11.11 8.43 2.59
CA TRP A 38 12.52 8.10 2.31
C TRP A 38 12.67 6.81 1.49
N LEU A 39 11.70 5.90 1.61
CA LEU A 39 11.66 4.65 0.84
C LEU A 39 11.12 4.85 -0.58
N ASP A 40 10.76 6.07 -1.01
CA ASP A 40 10.24 6.33 -2.36
C ASP A 40 9.04 5.43 -2.70
N PHE A 41 8.10 5.28 -1.75
CA PHE A 41 6.89 4.49 -1.95
C PHE A 41 6.07 5.03 -3.12
N LYS A 42 5.81 4.18 -4.11
CA LYS A 42 5.06 4.53 -5.31
C LYS A 42 4.08 3.43 -5.69
N VAL A 43 2.86 3.82 -6.01
CA VAL A 43 1.89 2.92 -6.64
C VAL A 43 2.12 2.91 -8.15
N ILE A 44 2.28 1.71 -8.71
CA ILE A 44 2.50 1.46 -10.14
C ILE A 44 1.18 1.15 -10.83
N HIS A 45 0.32 0.38 -10.18
CA HIS A 45 -0.93 -0.08 -10.77
C HIS A 45 -2.02 -0.23 -9.69
N VAL A 46 -3.24 0.14 -10.05
CA VAL A 46 -4.43 -0.09 -9.25
C VAL A 46 -5.50 -0.67 -10.17
N LYS A 47 -6.07 -1.81 -9.80
CA LYS A 47 -7.09 -2.51 -10.58
C LYS A 47 -8.17 -3.04 -9.67
N SER A 48 -9.42 -2.79 -10.02
CA SER A 48 -10.57 -3.46 -9.39
C SER A 48 -10.65 -4.90 -9.91
N THR A 49 -10.75 -5.87 -9.01
CA THR A 49 -10.96 -7.28 -9.34
C THR A 49 -12.46 -7.60 -9.39
N PRO A 50 -12.87 -8.67 -10.09
CA PRO A 50 -14.25 -9.14 -10.06
C PRO A 50 -14.72 -9.64 -8.68
N SER A 51 -13.78 -10.04 -7.80
CA SER A 51 -14.08 -10.34 -6.39
C SER A 51 -14.40 -9.10 -5.57
N HIS A 52 -14.32 -7.92 -6.18
CA HIS A 52 -14.47 -6.60 -5.59
C HIS A 52 -13.33 -6.14 -4.67
N ASP A 53 -12.18 -6.79 -4.79
CA ASP A 53 -10.98 -6.31 -4.14
C ASP A 53 -10.27 -5.29 -5.05
N TYR A 54 -9.44 -4.45 -4.46
CA TYR A 54 -8.46 -3.68 -5.21
C TYR A 54 -7.13 -4.42 -5.20
N GLU A 55 -6.67 -4.79 -6.39
CA GLU A 55 -5.29 -5.23 -6.61
C GLU A 55 -4.42 -3.98 -6.81
N ILE A 56 -3.48 -3.78 -5.90
CA ILE A 56 -2.54 -2.66 -5.91
C ILE A 56 -1.14 -3.22 -6.07
N ILE A 57 -0.46 -2.76 -7.11
CA ILE A 57 0.96 -3.01 -7.31
C ILE A 57 1.71 -1.75 -6.92
N CYS A 58 2.63 -1.86 -5.98
CA CYS A 58 3.47 -0.77 -5.51
C CYS A 58 4.94 -1.17 -5.49
N GLU A 59 5.82 -0.18 -5.52
CA GLU A 59 7.25 -0.33 -5.31
C GLU A 59 7.75 0.59 -4.22
N MET A 60 8.80 0.17 -3.52
CA MET A 60 9.56 1.01 -2.60
C MET A 60 10.98 0.49 -2.47
N LYS A 61 11.90 1.33 -2.00
CA LYS A 61 13.28 0.93 -1.68
C LYS A 61 13.30 0.00 -0.47
N GLU A 62 14.24 -0.94 -0.44
CA GLU A 62 14.46 -1.81 0.73
C GLU A 62 14.94 -1.02 1.97
N SER A 63 15.62 0.11 1.75
CA SER A 63 16.08 1.03 2.79
C SER A 63 16.33 2.44 2.20
N PRO A 64 16.37 3.50 3.03
CA PRO A 64 16.57 4.87 2.54
C PRO A 64 17.86 5.09 1.75
N LEU A 65 18.90 4.30 2.06
CA LEU A 65 20.24 4.40 1.47
C LEU A 65 20.43 3.45 0.28
N SER A 66 19.49 2.53 0.05
CA SER A 66 19.57 1.58 -1.07
C SER A 66 18.86 2.12 -2.31
N ASN A 67 19.39 1.80 -3.48
CA ASN A 67 18.74 2.02 -4.77
C ASN A 67 17.94 0.81 -5.23
N LYS A 68 18.00 -0.31 -4.50
CA LYS A 68 17.23 -1.52 -4.81
C LYS A 68 15.77 -1.29 -4.43
N LYS A 69 14.89 -1.38 -5.42
CA LYS A 69 13.44 -1.36 -5.24
C LYS A 69 12.89 -2.77 -5.15
N GLU A 70 11.96 -2.95 -4.24
CA GLU A 70 11.13 -4.14 -4.08
C GLU A 70 9.72 -3.80 -4.55
N LYS A 71 9.10 -4.76 -5.24
CA LYS A 71 7.77 -4.62 -5.80
C LYS A 71 6.83 -5.53 -5.03
N TYR A 72 5.65 -5.01 -4.72
CA TYR A 72 4.65 -5.68 -3.90
C TYR A 72 3.31 -5.68 -4.60
N LYS A 73 2.66 -6.83 -4.57
CA LYS A 73 1.25 -7.01 -4.90
C LYS A 73 0.44 -7.05 -3.62
N VAL A 74 -0.58 -6.22 -3.54
CA VAL A 74 -1.45 -6.10 -2.36
C VAL A 74 -2.91 -6.22 -2.79
N LEU A 75 -3.69 -7.02 -2.08
CA LEU A 75 -5.14 -7.09 -2.25
C LEU A 75 -5.82 -6.41 -1.07
N VAL A 76 -6.72 -5.47 -1.37
CA VAL A 76 -7.52 -4.75 -0.37
C VAL A 76 -8.99 -5.06 -0.60
N GLY A 77 -9.65 -5.63 0.41
CA GLY A 77 -11.09 -5.91 0.37
C GLY A 77 -11.95 -4.65 0.41
N LYS A 78 -13.23 -4.77 0.02
CA LYS A 78 -14.21 -3.66 0.07
C LYS A 78 -14.38 -3.03 1.46
N ASP A 79 -14.12 -3.80 2.50
CA ASP A 79 -14.14 -3.36 3.90
C ASP A 79 -12.89 -2.56 4.30
N GLY A 80 -11.93 -2.40 3.38
CA GLY A 80 -10.66 -1.72 3.63
C GLY A 80 -9.62 -2.60 4.33
N ILE A 81 -9.85 -3.91 4.43
CA ILE A 81 -8.91 -4.85 5.05
C ILE A 81 -7.94 -5.37 3.98
N ILE A 82 -6.64 -5.36 4.30
CA ILE A 82 -5.64 -6.01 3.46
C ILE A 82 -5.71 -7.52 3.71
N SER A 83 -6.09 -8.27 2.68
CA SER A 83 -6.22 -9.72 2.73
C SER A 83 -4.96 -10.45 2.26
N PHE A 84 -4.13 -9.79 1.45
CA PHE A 84 -2.96 -10.41 0.84
C PHE A 84 -1.86 -9.37 0.57
N VAL A 85 -0.61 -9.75 0.87
CA VAL A 85 0.60 -8.99 0.52
C VAL A 85 1.66 -9.98 0.07
N GLU A 86 2.13 -9.82 -1.16
CA GLU A 86 3.19 -10.63 -1.73
C GLU A 86 4.27 -9.74 -2.31
N ARG A 87 5.52 -10.09 -2.03
CA ARG A 87 6.68 -9.49 -2.70
C ARG A 87 6.84 -10.19 -4.04
N GLU A 88 6.80 -9.43 -5.13
CA GLU A 88 7.19 -9.96 -6.44
C GLU A 88 8.72 -10.11 -6.44
N GLU A 89 9.19 -11.34 -6.29
CA GLU A 89 10.61 -11.66 -6.47
C GLU A 89 11.00 -11.41 -7.93
N LYS A 90 12.14 -10.74 -8.12
CA LYS A 90 12.74 -10.52 -9.44
C LYS A 90 13.44 -11.77 -9.95
#